data_AF-A0A1L9WID0-F1
#
_entry.id   AF-A0A1L9WID0-F1
#
_cell.length_a   1.000
_cell.length_b   1.000
_cell.length_c   1.000
_cell.angle_alpha   90.00
_cell.angle_beta   90.00
_cell.angle_gamma   90.00
#
_symmetry.space_group_name_H-M   'P 1'
#
loop_
_entity.id
_entity.type
_entity.pdbx_description
1 polymer ?
#
loop_
_entity_poly.entity_id
_entity_poly.type
_entity_poly.pdbx_seq_one_letter_code
_entity_poly.pdbx_strand_id
1 'polypeptide(L)'
;MSAALYTYTGVWINWSEGAIRGATLTLSQTDSGILSAFLAILVSLAGSLFWSILSFALHQTGTTAPDRRRDALHYQRQVILRNKGAAAAAWALIKLPFENERTASKLRAVGRSLPLALLPILVLILFGVSGLFTSYITKAAGQSTLIIGPGCGGYSFNATDVTVSNTKSLQDTYDAATYVRRCYLENASELDCSTYVRPSLPFTTNPNASCPYSPDLCAYNGNSALQMDTGLLDSHEDFGINAPPRNRIKYRRVTTCAPVKHGSGLGSVQNDSTWGQIVYINAGYQYYMGEPYLNYTFSYTPIPSVDGVGYTLSAVFAKSDPSGLLNGLESWKPTDAINQTDADITMMMLNQNNINYLQPSYDPWMTALEQQNYSIEGTNVTSSMWTKSYEVSLMVCTDQYQICNPNRPGPDGCTKLGGILSTSLSTFTVDPTKFLGFNVYQIATIGRFVSGNNDRSMYSNVNGRGGAALNGE
;
A
#
# COMPACT_ATOMS: atom_id res chain seq x y z
N MET A 1 -7.83 28.70 12.57
CA MET A 1 -6.53 28.64 11.88
C MET A 1 -6.28 27.18 11.53
N SER A 2 -6.32 26.83 10.25
CA SER A 2 -5.96 25.47 9.81
C SER A 2 -4.49 25.25 10.17
N ALA A 3 -4.19 24.25 10.99
CA ALA A 3 -2.80 23.92 11.31
C ALA A 3 -2.08 23.50 10.02
N ALA A 4 -1.00 24.20 9.66
CA ALA A 4 -0.28 23.95 8.42
C ALA A 4 0.39 22.56 8.43
N LEU A 5 0.51 21.94 7.26
CA LEU A 5 1.40 20.79 7.05
C LEU A 5 2.85 21.26 7.21
N TYR A 6 3.63 20.53 8.01
CA TYR A 6 5.06 20.83 8.16
C TYR A 6 5.88 19.54 8.25
N THR A 7 7.15 19.64 7.87
CA THR A 7 8.11 18.54 8.03
C THR A 7 8.51 18.42 9.50
N TYR A 8 8.38 17.23 10.07
CA TYR A 8 8.82 16.94 11.43
C TYR A 8 10.34 17.04 11.53
N THR A 9 10.80 17.88 12.46
CA THR A 9 12.20 17.96 12.87
C THR A 9 12.38 17.20 14.18
N GLY A 10 13.34 16.28 14.20
CA GLY A 10 13.51 15.36 15.33
C GLY A 10 13.89 13.95 14.89
N VAL A 11 13.98 13.07 15.88
CA VAL A 11 14.36 11.66 15.70
C VAL A 11 13.13 10.83 15.39
N TRP A 12 13.22 10.00 14.36
CA TRP A 12 12.20 9.02 14.01
C TRP A 12 12.87 7.78 13.41
N ILE A 13 12.11 6.70 13.21
CA ILE A 13 12.65 5.45 12.67
C ILE A 13 11.84 5.04 11.45
N ASN A 14 12.52 4.91 10.31
CA ASN A 14 11.99 4.22 9.16
C ASN A 14 12.08 2.70 9.38
N TRP A 15 10.95 2.08 9.76
CA TRP A 15 10.92 0.66 10.09
C TRP A 15 11.13 -0.28 8.90
N SER A 16 11.07 0.23 7.66
CA SER A 16 11.42 -0.53 6.46
C SER A 16 12.92 -0.82 6.38
N GLU A 17 13.75 -0.01 7.05
CA GLU A 17 15.21 -0.23 7.16
C GLU A 17 15.64 -0.82 8.52
N GLY A 18 14.67 -1.12 9.39
CA GLY A 18 14.88 -1.64 10.73
C GLY A 18 15.36 -0.59 11.75
N ALA A 19 15.52 -1.02 13.00
CA ALA A 19 15.72 -0.11 14.14
C ALA A 19 17.03 0.68 14.12
N ILE A 20 18.06 0.16 13.44
CA ILE A 20 19.41 0.75 13.46
C ILE A 20 19.65 1.60 12.21
N ARG A 21 19.48 1.03 11.02
CA ARG A 21 19.70 1.78 9.76
C ARG A 21 18.61 2.81 9.51
N GLY A 22 17.36 2.49 9.87
CA GLY A 22 16.25 3.42 9.72
C GLY A 22 16.19 4.54 10.76
N ALA A 23 17.10 4.59 11.74
CA ALA A 23 17.12 5.67 12.73
C ALA A 23 17.55 6.98 12.07
N THR A 24 16.60 7.89 11.92
CA THR A 24 16.74 9.12 11.15
C THR A 24 16.55 10.35 12.04
N LEU A 25 17.44 11.33 11.90
CA LEU A 25 17.31 12.65 12.50
C LEU A 25 17.04 13.67 11.40
N THR A 26 15.82 14.21 11.36
CA THR A 26 15.47 15.29 10.44
C THR A 26 15.84 16.63 11.06
N LEU A 27 16.62 17.43 10.34
CA LEU A 27 17.07 18.77 10.74
C LEU A 27 16.67 19.83 9.70
N SER A 28 16.68 21.09 10.12
CA SER A 28 16.60 22.21 9.19
C SER A 28 17.84 22.24 8.28
N GLN A 29 17.75 22.90 7.13
CA GLN A 29 18.88 23.02 6.21
C GLN A 29 20.10 23.67 6.89
N THR A 30 19.86 24.68 7.73
CA THR A 30 20.90 25.38 8.49
C THR A 30 21.57 24.47 9.51
N ASP A 31 20.79 23.77 10.33
CA ASP A 31 21.32 22.91 11.40
C ASP A 31 22.03 21.68 10.82
N SER A 32 21.52 21.14 9.71
CA SER A 32 22.16 20.05 8.96
C SER A 32 23.54 20.47 8.43
N GLY A 33 23.65 21.70 7.90
CA GLY A 33 24.93 22.27 7.48
C GLY A 33 25.93 22.41 8.63
N ILE A 34 25.47 22.91 9.78
CA ILE A 34 26.30 23.04 10.99
C ILE A 34 26.78 21.67 11.47
N LEU A 35 25.88 20.67 11.54
CA LEU A 35 26.23 19.32 11.96
C LEU A 35 27.25 18.68 11.00
N SER A 36 27.06 18.83 9.68
CA SER A 36 27.99 18.30 8.68
C SER A 36 29.38 18.94 8.82
N ALA A 37 29.45 20.24 9.04
CA ALA A 37 30.72 20.94 9.25
C ALA A 37 31.41 20.47 10.54
N PHE A 38 30.65 20.34 11.64
CA PHE A 38 31.15 19.82 12.91
C PHE A 38 31.73 18.41 12.76
N LEU A 39 31.01 17.49 12.10
CA LEU A 39 31.47 16.11 11.89
C LEU A 39 32.76 16.07 11.05
N ALA A 40 32.87 16.89 10.01
CA ALA A 40 34.09 16.97 9.20
C ALA A 40 35.30 17.46 10.02
N ILE A 41 35.10 18.46 10.89
CA ILE A 41 36.13 18.95 11.82
C ILE A 41 36.50 17.86 12.84
N LEU A 42 35.51 17.18 13.41
CA LEU A 42 35.72 16.11 14.40
C LEU A 42 36.53 14.95 13.82
N VAL A 43 36.21 14.51 12.59
CA VAL A 43 36.98 13.47 11.89
C VAL A 43 38.41 13.94 11.62
N SER A 44 38.60 15.20 11.22
CA SER A 44 39.92 15.78 11.00
C SER A 44 40.75 15.81 12.29
N LEU A 45 40.14 16.22 13.40
CA LEU A 45 40.76 16.20 14.73
C LEU A 45 41.13 14.78 15.15
N ALA A 46 40.21 13.82 15.01
CA ALA A 46 40.46 12.41 15.31
C ALA A 46 41.64 11.86 14.49
N GLY A 47 41.76 12.24 13.21
CA GLY A 47 42.90 11.88 12.36
C GLY A 47 44.23 12.43 12.86
N SER A 48 44.25 13.67 13.35
CA SER A 48 45.44 14.28 13.95
C SER A 48 45.88 13.58 15.24
N LEU A 49 44.93 13.20 16.09
CA LEU A 49 45.18 12.48 17.34
C LEU A 49 45.63 11.04 17.04
N PHE A 50 44.99 10.39 16.07
CA PHE A 50 45.37 9.07 15.59
C PHE A 50 46.81 9.04 15.09
N TRP A 51 47.21 10.03 14.26
CA TRP A 51 48.61 10.16 13.85
C TRP A 51 49.54 10.30 15.06
N SER A 52 49.20 11.12 16.04
CA SER A 52 50.05 11.34 17.22
C SER A 52 50.26 10.04 18.02
N ILE A 53 49.21 9.24 18.19
CA ILE A 53 49.29 7.92 18.84
C ILE A 53 50.13 6.96 18.00
N LEU A 54 49.88 6.90 16.69
CA LEU A 54 50.59 6.02 15.77
C LEU A 54 52.08 6.37 15.69
N SER A 55 52.42 7.66 15.57
CA SER A 55 53.79 8.13 15.49
C SER A 55 54.54 7.88 16.80
N PHE A 56 53.86 8.02 17.95
CA PHE A 56 54.41 7.64 19.25
C PHE A 56 54.65 6.13 19.35
N ALA A 57 53.70 5.29 18.94
CA ALA A 57 53.88 3.83 18.96
C ALA A 57 55.03 3.38 18.04
N LEU A 58 55.12 3.95 16.83
CA LEU A 58 56.23 3.71 15.90
C LEU A 58 57.57 4.23 16.44
N HIS A 59 57.54 5.36 17.15
CA HIS A 59 58.72 5.89 17.82
C HIS A 59 59.20 4.90 18.88
N GLN A 60 58.31 4.50 19.79
CA GLN A 60 58.62 3.61 20.91
C GLN A 60 59.11 2.24 20.46
N THR A 61 58.41 1.60 19.50
CA THR A 61 58.82 0.29 18.94
C THR A 61 60.16 0.36 18.23
N GLY A 62 60.49 1.51 17.64
CA GLY A 62 61.76 1.74 16.98
C GLY A 62 62.85 2.33 17.87
N THR A 63 62.62 2.53 19.18
CA THR A 63 63.69 2.97 20.10
C THR A 63 64.74 1.86 20.26
N THR A 64 65.99 2.27 20.43
CA THR A 64 67.11 1.35 20.64
C THR A 64 67.77 1.61 21.97
N ALA A 65 68.17 0.53 22.65
CA ALA A 65 68.90 0.62 23.90
C ALA A 65 70.22 1.41 23.72
N PRO A 66 70.70 2.13 24.76
CA PRO A 66 71.84 3.05 24.66
C PRO A 66 73.16 2.41 24.21
N ASP A 67 73.29 1.10 24.41
CA ASP A 67 74.44 0.27 24.04
C ASP A 67 74.50 -0.06 22.54
N ARG A 68 73.38 0.06 21.81
CA ARG A 68 73.29 -0.31 20.38
C ARG A 68 73.39 0.92 19.48
N ARG A 69 74.52 1.08 18.79
CA ARG A 69 74.70 2.12 17.77
C ARG A 69 73.90 1.80 16.50
N ARG A 70 73.03 2.73 16.07
CA ARG A 70 72.32 2.70 14.78
C ARG A 70 72.86 3.76 13.82
N ASP A 71 72.44 3.69 12.57
CA ASP A 71 72.80 4.65 11.54
C ASP A 71 72.07 6.00 11.71
N ALA A 72 72.67 7.09 11.21
CA ALA A 72 72.10 8.45 11.32
C ALA A 72 70.67 8.53 10.77
N LEU A 73 70.38 7.78 9.72
CA LEU A 73 69.05 7.67 9.10
C LEU A 73 67.98 7.14 10.06
N HIS A 74 68.34 6.22 10.96
CA HIS A 74 67.44 5.72 11.98
C HIS A 74 67.08 6.82 13.00
N TYR A 75 68.08 7.55 13.53
CA TYR A 75 67.83 8.64 14.48
C TYR A 75 67.03 9.79 13.87
N GLN A 76 67.31 10.15 12.61
CA GLN A 76 66.53 11.19 11.91
C GLN A 76 65.05 10.81 11.74
N ARG A 77 64.75 9.54 11.43
CA ARG A 77 63.37 9.05 11.40
C ARG A 77 62.70 9.12 12.77
N GLN A 78 63.41 8.76 13.84
CA GLN A 78 62.89 8.86 15.19
C GLN A 78 62.57 10.29 15.61
N VAL A 79 63.42 11.25 15.22
CA VAL A 79 63.17 12.68 15.43
C VAL A 79 61.94 13.15 14.63
N ILE A 80 61.76 12.67 13.40
CA ILE A 80 60.59 13.01 12.60
C ILE A 80 59.30 12.47 13.23
N LEU A 81 59.28 11.20 13.65
CA LEU A 81 58.11 10.57 14.28
C LEU A 81 57.70 11.25 15.59
N ARG A 82 58.67 11.73 16.38
CA ARG A 82 58.41 12.38 17.67
C ARG A 82 57.88 13.81 17.53
N ASN A 83 58.33 14.56 16.51
CA ASN A 83 58.15 16.02 16.48
C ASN A 83 57.30 16.53 15.30
N LYS A 84 56.91 15.71 14.33
CA LYS A 84 56.17 16.17 13.14
C LYS A 84 54.74 15.61 13.09
N GLY A 85 53.77 16.47 12.81
CA GLY A 85 52.40 16.07 12.41
C GLY A 85 52.40 15.36 11.05
N ALA A 86 51.29 14.68 10.71
CA ALA A 86 51.24 13.73 9.59
C ALA A 86 51.76 14.30 8.26
N ALA A 87 51.30 15.48 7.83
CA ALA A 87 51.72 16.09 6.56
C ALA A 87 53.22 16.44 6.56
N ALA A 88 53.70 17.04 7.65
CA ALA A 88 55.11 17.39 7.79
C ALA A 88 56.01 16.15 7.92
N ALA A 89 55.51 15.08 8.55
CA ALA A 89 56.21 13.81 8.68
C ALA A 89 56.31 13.09 7.33
N ALA A 90 55.22 13.00 6.57
CA ALA A 90 55.19 12.44 5.21
C ALA A 90 56.24 13.13 4.33
N TRP A 91 56.19 14.46 4.25
CA TRP A 91 57.13 15.23 3.45
C TRP A 91 58.59 15.03 3.87
N ALA A 92 58.86 15.06 5.18
CA ALA A 92 60.20 14.88 5.71
C ALA A 92 60.75 13.47 5.45
N LEU A 93 59.92 12.43 5.58
CA LEU A 93 60.34 11.04 5.36
C LEU A 93 60.55 10.73 3.87
N ILE A 94 59.78 11.35 2.97
CA ILE A 94 59.99 11.27 1.51
C ILE A 94 61.32 11.89 1.12
N LYS A 95 61.65 13.08 1.67
CA LYS A 95 62.88 13.81 1.34
C LYS A 95 64.13 13.24 1.99
N LEU A 96 64.01 12.59 3.14
CA LEU A 96 65.13 12.11 3.95
C LEU A 96 66.22 11.32 3.17
N PRO A 97 65.89 10.41 2.22
CA PRO A 97 66.89 9.69 1.45
C PRO A 97 67.67 10.55 0.44
N PHE A 98 67.18 11.75 0.12
CA PHE A 98 67.70 12.64 -0.92
C PHE A 98 68.42 13.87 -0.36
N GLU A 99 68.19 14.23 0.91
CA GLU A 99 68.78 15.42 1.53
C GLU A 99 70.25 15.27 1.94
N ASN A 100 70.76 14.04 2.11
CA ASN A 100 72.11 13.80 2.59
C ASN A 100 73.02 13.23 1.49
N GLU A 101 73.95 14.04 0.98
CA GLU A 101 74.91 13.67 -0.06
C GLU A 101 75.85 12.53 0.37
N ARG A 102 76.03 12.31 1.68
CA ARG A 102 76.88 11.24 2.25
C ARG A 102 76.16 9.90 2.40
N THR A 103 74.97 9.73 1.83
CA THR A 103 74.19 8.49 1.92
C THR A 103 74.78 7.41 1.00
N ALA A 104 75.40 6.38 1.60
CA ALA A 104 76.14 5.34 0.87
C ALA A 104 75.30 4.56 -0.18
N SER A 105 73.99 4.42 0.01
CA SER A 105 73.09 3.84 -1.00
C SER A 105 71.69 4.44 -0.90
N LYS A 106 71.34 5.29 -1.87
CA LYS A 106 70.00 5.93 -1.94
C LYS A 106 68.88 4.90 -2.05
N LEU A 107 69.07 3.82 -2.84
CA LEU A 107 68.10 2.72 -2.97
C LEU A 107 67.75 2.06 -1.63
N ARG A 108 68.76 1.73 -0.81
CA ARG A 108 68.52 1.15 0.54
C ARG A 108 67.92 2.17 1.52
N ALA A 109 68.29 3.44 1.41
CA ALA A 109 67.71 4.50 2.23
C ALA A 109 66.23 4.73 1.90
N VAL A 110 65.88 4.75 0.62
CA VAL A 110 64.49 4.79 0.12
C VAL A 110 63.70 3.57 0.61
N GLY A 111 64.21 2.35 0.40
CA GLY A 111 63.53 1.12 0.83
C GLY A 111 63.24 1.05 2.34
N ARG A 112 64.03 1.73 3.17
CA ARG A 112 63.82 1.80 4.62
C ARG A 112 63.00 3.02 5.09
N SER A 113 62.90 4.10 4.30
CA SER A 113 62.15 5.32 4.65
C SER A 113 60.74 5.33 4.07
N LEU A 114 60.58 4.77 2.86
CA LEU A 114 59.33 4.81 2.11
C LEU A 114 58.17 4.11 2.84
N PRO A 115 58.33 2.91 3.44
CA PRO A 115 57.24 2.28 4.19
C PRO A 115 56.76 3.15 5.35
N LEU A 116 57.68 3.85 6.02
CA LEU A 116 57.36 4.77 7.12
C LEU A 116 56.72 6.07 6.62
N ALA A 117 57.08 6.53 5.42
CA ALA A 117 56.50 7.70 4.77
C ALA A 117 55.06 7.45 4.26
N LEU A 118 54.74 6.21 3.89
CA LEU A 118 53.40 5.83 3.44
C LEU A 118 52.36 5.89 4.57
N LEU A 119 52.75 5.63 5.82
CA LEU A 119 51.84 5.64 6.96
C LEU A 119 51.16 7.01 7.21
N PRO A 120 51.88 8.15 7.33
CA PRO A 120 51.24 9.44 7.48
C PRO A 120 50.40 9.85 6.26
N ILE A 121 50.80 9.45 5.04
CA ILE A 121 50.02 9.69 3.83
C ILE A 121 48.69 8.93 3.89
N LEU A 122 48.75 7.65 4.27
CA LEU A 122 47.57 6.81 4.42
C LEU A 122 46.63 7.36 5.49
N VAL A 123 47.16 7.84 6.62
CA VAL A 123 46.35 8.51 7.65
C VAL A 123 45.67 9.77 7.11
N LEU A 124 46.40 10.63 6.39
CA LEU A 124 45.83 11.83 5.79
C LEU A 124 44.74 11.52 4.75
N ILE A 125 44.96 10.52 3.89
CA ILE A 125 43.99 10.10 2.88
C ILE A 125 42.76 9.52 3.57
N LEU A 126 42.92 8.58 4.50
CA LEU A 126 41.80 7.93 5.17
C LEU A 126 40.91 8.93 5.91
N PHE A 127 41.50 9.79 6.75
CA PHE A 127 40.73 10.76 7.52
C PHE A 127 40.25 11.93 6.67
N GLY A 128 40.99 12.33 5.63
CA GLY A 128 40.53 13.35 4.67
C GLY A 128 39.32 12.88 3.87
N VAL A 129 39.38 11.65 3.33
CA VAL A 129 38.25 11.01 2.64
C VAL A 129 37.08 10.81 3.60
N SER A 130 37.32 10.29 4.80
CA SER A 130 36.28 10.12 5.82
C SER A 130 35.60 11.45 6.18
N GLY A 131 36.36 12.54 6.26
CA GLY A 131 35.85 13.90 6.48
C GLY A 131 34.88 14.34 5.37
N LEU A 132 35.22 14.10 4.10
CA LEU A 132 34.34 14.38 2.97
C LEU A 132 33.07 13.49 3.00
N PHE A 133 33.23 12.22 3.37
CA PHE A 133 32.13 11.27 3.44
C PHE A 133 31.15 11.53 4.59
N THR A 134 31.46 12.41 5.55
CA THR A 134 30.50 12.84 6.58
C THR A 134 29.23 13.46 5.99
N SER A 135 29.34 14.12 4.82
CA SER A 135 28.20 14.67 4.08
C SER A 135 27.26 13.61 3.48
N TYR A 136 27.72 12.36 3.31
CA TYR A 136 26.84 11.27 2.89
C TYR A 136 25.97 10.76 4.03
N ILE A 137 26.45 10.89 5.28
CA ILE A 137 25.67 10.51 6.48
C ILE A 137 24.40 11.38 6.57
N THR A 138 24.47 12.64 6.16
CA THR A 138 23.32 13.54 6.13
C THR A 138 22.42 13.34 4.92
N LYS A 139 22.91 12.73 3.82
CA LYS A 139 22.12 12.41 2.62
C LYS A 139 21.35 11.09 2.68
N ALA A 140 21.84 10.08 3.39
CA ALA A 140 21.21 8.76 3.45
C ALA A 140 19.77 8.80 4.00
N ALA A 141 19.46 9.78 4.85
CA ALA A 141 18.11 10.05 5.35
C ALA A 141 17.16 10.74 4.35
N GLY A 142 17.64 11.17 3.18
CA GLY A 142 16.94 12.12 2.31
C GLY A 142 15.86 11.56 1.39
N GLN A 143 15.59 10.25 1.41
CA GLN A 143 14.54 9.67 0.55
C GLN A 143 13.14 9.78 1.14
N SER A 144 13.02 9.96 2.46
CA SER A 144 11.73 10.07 3.12
C SER A 144 11.80 11.04 4.29
N THR A 145 10.75 11.84 4.48
CA THR A 145 10.60 12.74 5.61
C THR A 145 9.23 12.54 6.23
N LEU A 146 9.16 12.71 7.56
CA LEU A 146 7.89 12.63 8.26
C LEU A 146 7.19 13.98 8.17
N ILE A 147 5.93 13.96 7.71
CA ILE A 147 5.09 15.16 7.62
C ILE A 147 4.04 15.07 8.73
N ILE A 148 3.83 16.18 9.44
CA ILE A 148 2.80 16.31 10.48
C ILE A 148 1.83 17.40 10.07
N GLY A 149 0.54 17.12 10.24
CA GLY A 149 -0.54 18.06 9.99
C GLY A 149 -1.89 17.47 10.34
N PRO A 150 -2.94 18.30 10.46
CA PRO A 150 -4.28 17.89 10.90
C PRO A 150 -4.99 16.95 9.91
N GLY A 151 -4.48 16.80 8.69
CA GLY A 151 -5.04 15.93 7.63
C GLY A 151 -4.15 14.75 7.22
N CYS A 152 -3.14 14.39 8.02
CA CYS A 152 -2.27 13.27 7.66
C CYS A 152 -2.96 11.92 7.88
N GLY A 153 -3.23 11.18 6.79
CA GLY A 153 -3.64 9.78 6.83
C GLY A 153 -5.15 9.51 6.85
N GLY A 154 -5.99 10.52 6.59
CA GLY A 154 -7.43 10.37 6.44
C GLY A 154 -8.15 11.70 6.27
N TYR A 155 -9.43 11.65 5.91
CA TYR A 155 -10.32 12.80 5.87
C TYR A 155 -11.54 12.54 6.76
N SER A 156 -12.15 13.59 7.28
CA SER A 156 -13.41 13.54 8.01
C SER A 156 -14.40 14.48 7.34
N PHE A 157 -15.60 13.97 7.06
CA PHE A 157 -16.72 14.81 6.63
C PHE A 157 -17.62 15.12 7.81
N ASN A 158 -18.32 16.24 7.73
CA ASN A 158 -19.47 16.45 8.59
C ASN A 158 -20.56 15.44 8.19
N ALA A 159 -21.18 14.76 9.15
CA ALA A 159 -22.13 13.69 8.88
C ALA A 159 -23.36 14.15 8.06
N THR A 160 -23.62 15.46 8.03
CA THR A 160 -24.70 16.08 7.24
C THR A 160 -24.34 16.26 5.76
N ASP A 161 -23.05 16.27 5.40
CA ASP A 161 -22.57 16.52 4.02
C ASP A 161 -22.41 15.22 3.22
N VAL A 162 -23.51 14.46 3.12
CA VAL A 162 -23.57 13.16 2.41
C VAL A 162 -23.12 13.30 0.95
N THR A 163 -23.44 14.42 0.30
CA THR A 163 -23.05 14.71 -1.09
C THR A 163 -21.54 14.79 -1.28
N VAL A 164 -20.81 15.36 -0.32
CA VAL A 164 -19.35 15.48 -0.38
C VAL A 164 -18.71 14.10 -0.23
N SER A 165 -19.22 13.30 0.71
CA SER A 165 -18.76 11.92 0.92
C SER A 165 -18.95 11.06 -0.32
N ASN A 166 -20.13 11.11 -0.94
CA ASN A 166 -20.43 10.33 -2.14
C ASN A 166 -19.57 10.76 -3.33
N THR A 167 -19.41 12.08 -3.53
CA THR A 167 -18.55 12.61 -4.59
C THR A 167 -17.09 12.18 -4.41
N LYS A 168 -16.57 12.21 -3.18
CA LYS A 168 -15.20 11.75 -2.89
C LYS A 168 -15.04 10.26 -3.16
N SER A 169 -15.97 9.43 -2.67
CA SER A 169 -15.93 7.99 -2.91
C SER A 169 -15.96 7.68 -4.40
N LEU A 170 -16.77 8.39 -5.18
CA LEU A 170 -16.83 8.22 -6.62
C LEU A 170 -15.50 8.63 -7.29
N GLN A 171 -14.92 9.77 -6.91
CA GLN A 171 -13.61 10.19 -7.43
C GLN A 171 -12.52 9.16 -7.13
N ASP A 172 -12.48 8.60 -5.92
CA ASP A 172 -11.50 7.58 -5.55
C ASP A 172 -11.63 6.32 -6.40
N THR A 173 -12.84 5.95 -6.80
CA THR A 173 -13.05 4.79 -7.69
C THR A 173 -12.54 5.07 -9.11
N TYR A 174 -12.64 6.32 -9.60
CA TYR A 174 -12.07 6.71 -10.89
C TYR A 174 -10.54 6.74 -10.85
N ASP A 175 -9.96 7.25 -9.77
CA ASP A 175 -8.52 7.27 -9.57
C ASP A 175 -7.98 5.84 -9.46
N ALA A 176 -8.68 4.95 -8.74
CA ALA A 176 -8.35 3.53 -8.65
C ALA A 176 -8.44 2.81 -10.01
N ALA A 177 -9.49 3.05 -10.80
CA ALA A 177 -9.61 2.46 -12.14
C ALA A 177 -8.49 2.95 -13.08
N THR A 178 -8.13 4.23 -12.98
CA THR A 178 -7.00 4.81 -13.72
C THR A 178 -5.68 4.15 -13.32
N TYR A 179 -5.48 3.91 -12.02
CA TYR A 179 -4.31 3.21 -11.51
C TYR A 179 -4.23 1.77 -12.05
N VAL A 180 -5.33 1.01 -12.01
CA VAL A 180 -5.38 -0.37 -12.54
C VAL A 180 -5.00 -0.40 -14.03
N ARG A 181 -5.60 0.47 -14.84
CA ARG A 181 -5.31 0.53 -16.27
C ARG A 181 -3.84 0.81 -16.56
N ARG A 182 -3.27 1.81 -15.88
CA ARG A 182 -1.86 2.19 -16.07
C ARG A 182 -0.90 1.14 -15.53
N CYS A 183 -1.19 0.59 -14.35
CA CYS A 183 -0.21 -0.18 -13.60
C CYS A 183 -0.32 -1.70 -13.74
N TYR A 184 -1.51 -2.23 -14.06
CA TYR A 184 -1.72 -3.69 -14.12
C TYR A 184 -1.75 -4.20 -15.56
N LEU A 185 -2.10 -3.34 -16.51
CA LEU A 185 -2.46 -3.75 -17.87
C LEU A 185 -1.49 -3.19 -18.91
N GLU A 186 -1.11 -1.92 -18.77
CA GLU A 186 -0.07 -1.32 -19.60
C GLU A 186 1.33 -1.74 -19.09
N ASN A 187 2.30 -1.85 -20.01
CA ASN A 187 3.72 -2.01 -19.66
C ASN A 187 4.25 -0.69 -19.05
N ALA A 188 3.74 -0.31 -17.89
CA ALA A 188 4.12 0.90 -17.20
C ALA A 188 5.56 0.83 -16.71
N SER A 189 6.22 1.99 -16.69
CA SER A 189 7.51 2.10 -16.04
C SER A 189 7.33 1.99 -14.53
N GLU A 190 8.34 1.48 -13.82
CA GLU A 190 8.30 1.33 -12.36
C GLU A 190 8.03 2.65 -11.61
N LEU A 191 8.35 3.80 -12.24
CA LEU A 191 8.05 5.13 -11.73
C LEU A 191 6.58 5.53 -11.82
N ASP A 192 5.84 5.03 -12.81
CA ASP A 192 4.43 5.41 -13.00
C ASP A 192 3.52 4.81 -11.91
N CYS A 193 4.00 3.76 -11.24
CA CYS A 193 3.23 2.95 -10.29
C CYS A 193 3.77 2.98 -8.87
N SER A 194 4.72 3.87 -8.56
CA SER A 194 5.41 3.96 -7.27
C SER A 194 4.62 4.71 -6.18
N THR A 195 3.32 4.98 -6.39
CA THR A 195 2.47 5.67 -5.41
C THR A 195 2.22 4.81 -4.16
N TYR A 196 2.09 3.50 -4.35
CA TYR A 196 1.86 2.54 -3.26
C TYR A 196 3.12 1.72 -3.00
N VAL A 197 3.26 1.18 -1.79
CA VAL A 197 4.40 0.31 -1.42
C VAL A 197 4.47 -0.94 -2.30
N ARG A 198 3.32 -1.41 -2.78
CA ARG A 198 3.19 -2.49 -3.75
C ARG A 198 2.28 -2.04 -4.89
N PRO A 199 2.66 -2.30 -6.15
CA PRO A 199 1.77 -2.03 -7.27
C PRO A 199 0.46 -2.81 -7.15
N SER A 200 0.55 -4.11 -6.85
CA SER A 200 -0.60 -4.98 -6.66
C SER A 200 -0.57 -5.74 -5.34
N LEU A 201 -1.78 -5.92 -4.78
CA LEU A 201 -1.98 -6.75 -3.60
C LEU A 201 -2.23 -8.19 -4.04
N PRO A 202 -1.56 -9.19 -3.43
CA PRO A 202 -1.76 -10.58 -3.79
C PRO A 202 -3.13 -11.07 -3.33
N PHE A 203 -3.77 -11.89 -4.15
CA PHE A 203 -4.96 -12.65 -3.81
C PHE A 203 -5.03 -13.94 -4.63
N THR A 204 -5.78 -14.92 -4.13
CA THR A 204 -6.07 -16.18 -4.81
C THR A 204 -7.52 -16.21 -5.27
N THR A 205 -7.77 -16.85 -6.42
CA THR A 205 -9.11 -17.02 -6.97
C THR A 205 -9.56 -18.48 -6.87
N ASN A 206 -10.82 -18.69 -6.50
CA ASN A 206 -11.50 -19.98 -6.55
C ASN A 206 -12.77 -19.83 -7.41
N PRO A 207 -12.80 -20.38 -8.64
CA PRO A 207 -13.94 -20.25 -9.54
C PRO A 207 -15.10 -21.21 -9.24
N ASN A 208 -14.93 -22.17 -8.31
CA ASN A 208 -15.94 -23.17 -7.95
C ASN A 208 -16.33 -23.04 -6.46
N ALA A 209 -16.41 -21.81 -5.97
CA ALA A 209 -16.76 -21.55 -4.58
C ALA A 209 -18.25 -21.79 -4.33
N SER A 210 -18.58 -22.13 -3.08
CA SER A 210 -19.97 -22.30 -2.67
C SER A 210 -20.75 -20.99 -2.82
N CYS A 211 -22.03 -21.12 -3.16
CA CYS A 211 -22.94 -20.00 -3.25
C CYS A 211 -23.03 -19.23 -1.94
N PRO A 212 -22.88 -17.88 -1.97
CA PRO A 212 -22.87 -17.07 -0.76
C PRO A 212 -24.28 -16.78 -0.22
N TYR A 213 -25.31 -17.45 -0.74
CA TYR A 213 -26.73 -17.30 -0.39
C TYR A 213 -27.45 -18.61 -0.74
N SER A 214 -28.80 -18.64 -0.66
CA SER A 214 -29.58 -19.85 -0.94
C SER A 214 -29.11 -20.54 -2.24
N PRO A 215 -28.71 -21.83 -2.21
CA PRO A 215 -28.12 -22.51 -3.37
C PRO A 215 -28.98 -22.48 -4.63
N ASP A 216 -30.30 -22.44 -4.49
CA ASP A 216 -31.25 -22.43 -5.60
C ASP A 216 -31.29 -21.10 -6.37
N LEU A 217 -30.76 -20.03 -5.78
CA LEU A 217 -30.69 -18.72 -6.42
C LEU A 217 -29.46 -18.56 -7.31
N CYS A 218 -28.44 -19.42 -7.22
CA CYS A 218 -27.26 -19.32 -8.07
C CYS A 218 -27.54 -19.81 -9.49
N ALA A 219 -26.92 -19.17 -10.49
CA ALA A 219 -27.23 -19.41 -11.91
C ALA A 219 -27.15 -20.88 -12.35
N TYR A 220 -26.12 -21.63 -11.95
CA TYR A 220 -25.94 -23.03 -12.39
C TYR A 220 -26.14 -24.04 -11.25
N ASN A 221 -25.31 -24.00 -10.21
CA ASN A 221 -25.38 -24.90 -9.07
C ASN A 221 -24.86 -24.22 -7.79
N GLY A 222 -24.93 -24.93 -6.67
CA GLY A 222 -24.47 -24.45 -5.35
C GLY A 222 -22.97 -24.15 -5.23
N ASN A 223 -22.17 -24.38 -6.28
CA ASN A 223 -20.72 -24.16 -6.35
C ASN A 223 -20.32 -23.24 -7.52
N SER A 224 -21.26 -22.41 -8.00
CA SER A 224 -21.06 -21.52 -9.15
C SER A 224 -20.75 -20.08 -8.74
N ALA A 225 -19.93 -19.92 -7.71
CA ALA A 225 -19.47 -18.62 -7.23
C ALA A 225 -17.96 -18.44 -7.49
N LEU A 226 -17.57 -17.20 -7.77
CA LEU A 226 -16.18 -16.78 -7.81
C LEU A 226 -15.80 -16.21 -6.45
N GLN A 227 -14.80 -16.81 -5.79
CA GLN A 227 -14.23 -16.30 -4.57
C GLN A 227 -12.83 -15.73 -4.82
N MET A 228 -12.56 -14.58 -4.21
CA MET A 228 -11.27 -13.90 -4.17
C MET A 228 -10.83 -13.76 -2.72
N ASP A 229 -9.63 -14.23 -2.37
CA ASP A 229 -9.11 -14.20 -1.02
C ASP A 229 -7.70 -13.62 -1.00
N THR A 230 -7.50 -12.52 -0.28
CA THR A 230 -6.18 -11.87 -0.17
C THR A 230 -5.18 -12.65 0.66
N GLY A 231 -5.64 -13.62 1.45
CA GLY A 231 -4.87 -14.14 2.58
C GLY A 231 -4.55 -13.04 3.60
N LEU A 232 -3.59 -13.31 4.50
CA LEU A 232 -3.18 -12.39 5.56
C LEU A 232 -2.11 -11.39 5.07
N LEU A 233 -2.56 -10.21 4.66
CA LEU A 233 -1.71 -9.09 4.24
C LEU A 233 -1.17 -8.30 5.44
N ASP A 234 0.08 -7.86 5.40
CA ASP A 234 0.75 -7.08 6.44
C ASP A 234 0.50 -5.57 6.30
N SER A 235 0.14 -4.90 7.41
CA SER A 235 -0.04 -3.45 7.42
C SER A 235 1.18 -2.65 6.94
N HIS A 236 2.39 -3.15 7.19
CA HIS A 236 3.62 -2.48 6.78
C HIS A 236 4.03 -2.87 5.36
N GLU A 237 4.16 -4.17 5.09
CA GLU A 237 4.73 -4.66 3.82
C GLU A 237 3.79 -4.51 2.63
N ASP A 238 2.48 -4.59 2.87
CA ASP A 238 1.47 -4.56 1.79
C ASP A 238 0.75 -3.21 1.71
N PHE A 239 0.58 -2.50 2.83
CA PHE A 239 -0.13 -1.21 2.88
C PHE A 239 0.75 -0.01 3.22
N GLY A 240 2.04 -0.19 3.51
CA GLY A 240 3.00 0.90 3.71
C GLY A 240 2.90 1.62 5.06
N ILE A 241 2.20 1.06 6.05
CA ILE A 241 2.10 1.65 7.39
C ILE A 241 3.41 1.41 8.13
N ASN A 242 4.25 2.45 8.18
CA ASN A 242 5.58 2.37 8.77
C ASN A 242 5.53 2.11 10.29
N ALA A 243 5.81 0.87 10.71
CA ALA A 243 5.65 0.42 12.09
C ALA A 243 6.60 -0.75 12.40
N PRO A 244 7.11 -0.86 13.65
CA PRO A 244 7.90 -2.03 14.07
C PRO A 244 7.04 -3.29 14.07
N PRO A 245 7.61 -4.50 13.94
CA PRO A 245 6.87 -5.76 13.89
C PRO A 245 5.79 -5.91 14.97
N ARG A 246 6.11 -5.51 16.21
CA ARG A 246 5.18 -5.56 17.36
C ARG A 246 3.93 -4.67 17.24
N ASN A 247 3.94 -3.67 16.35
CA ASN A 247 2.86 -2.72 16.16
C ASN A 247 2.09 -2.93 14.85
N ARG A 248 2.46 -3.95 14.06
CA ARG A 248 1.80 -4.27 12.79
C ARG A 248 0.53 -5.08 13.03
N ILE A 249 -0.36 -5.10 12.05
CA ILE A 249 -1.51 -6.01 11.99
C ILE A 249 -1.46 -6.84 10.72
N LYS A 250 -2.21 -7.94 10.68
CA LYS A 250 -2.56 -8.62 9.44
C LYS A 250 -4.03 -8.37 9.10
N TYR A 251 -4.32 -8.14 7.83
CA TYR A 251 -5.66 -7.92 7.29
C TYR A 251 -5.94 -8.94 6.19
N ARG A 252 -7.14 -9.50 6.18
CA ARG A 252 -7.63 -10.39 5.12
C ARG A 252 -9.01 -9.96 4.70
N ARG A 253 -9.25 -10.00 3.38
CA ARG A 253 -10.56 -9.83 2.77
C ARG A 253 -10.87 -11.05 1.90
N VAL A 254 -12.07 -11.57 2.05
CA VAL A 254 -12.62 -12.61 1.20
C VAL A 254 -13.89 -12.07 0.54
N THR A 255 -13.91 -12.04 -0.78
CA THR A 255 -15.09 -11.62 -1.55
C THR A 255 -15.59 -12.79 -2.37
N THR A 256 -16.86 -13.13 -2.25
CA THR A 256 -17.49 -14.21 -3.03
C THR A 256 -18.67 -13.66 -3.82
N CYS A 257 -18.63 -13.76 -5.15
CA CYS A 257 -19.68 -13.25 -6.04
C CYS A 257 -20.30 -14.39 -6.84
N ALA A 258 -21.63 -14.38 -6.98
CA ALA A 258 -22.35 -15.33 -7.80
C ALA A 258 -23.49 -14.64 -8.59
N PRO A 259 -23.60 -14.88 -9.90
CA PRO A 259 -24.77 -14.48 -10.69
C PRO A 259 -26.02 -15.20 -10.19
N VAL A 260 -27.11 -14.45 -10.12
CA VAL A 260 -28.42 -14.98 -9.72
C VAL A 260 -29.10 -15.62 -10.92
N LYS A 261 -29.69 -16.79 -10.71
CA LYS A 261 -30.46 -17.54 -11.69
C LYS A 261 -31.63 -16.72 -12.24
N HIS A 262 -31.71 -16.64 -13.56
CA HIS A 262 -32.88 -16.11 -14.24
C HIS A 262 -34.11 -16.98 -13.97
N GLY A 263 -35.27 -16.34 -13.73
CA GLY A 263 -36.49 -17.05 -13.35
C GLY A 263 -36.50 -17.55 -11.90
N SER A 264 -35.60 -17.09 -11.04
CA SER A 264 -35.55 -17.39 -9.59
C SER A 264 -36.76 -16.89 -8.79
N GLY A 265 -37.71 -16.17 -9.42
CA GLY A 265 -38.87 -15.59 -8.74
C GLY A 265 -38.62 -14.24 -8.08
N LEU A 266 -37.39 -13.71 -8.13
CA LEU A 266 -37.08 -12.37 -7.61
C LEU A 266 -37.59 -11.24 -8.52
N GLY A 267 -37.83 -11.51 -9.80
CA GLY A 267 -38.30 -10.52 -10.77
C GLY A 267 -39.81 -10.61 -10.99
N SER A 268 -40.49 -9.46 -11.05
CA SER A 268 -41.88 -9.34 -11.48
C SER A 268 -42.02 -8.25 -12.52
N VAL A 269 -42.83 -8.50 -13.55
CA VAL A 269 -43.10 -7.52 -14.61
C VAL A 269 -44.50 -6.94 -14.39
N GLN A 270 -44.61 -5.62 -14.46
CA GLN A 270 -45.89 -4.90 -14.38
C GLN A 270 -45.99 -3.90 -15.53
N ASN A 271 -47.19 -3.68 -16.06
CA ASN A 271 -47.42 -2.69 -17.10
C ASN A 271 -48.01 -1.42 -16.47
N ASP A 272 -47.30 -0.32 -16.63
CA ASP A 272 -47.72 1.02 -16.22
C ASP A 272 -48.23 1.81 -17.43
N SER A 273 -49.28 2.61 -17.24
CA SER A 273 -49.90 3.39 -18.31
C SER A 273 -49.00 4.52 -18.84
N THR A 274 -48.03 4.98 -18.05
CA THR A 274 -47.15 6.10 -18.35
C THR A 274 -45.79 5.63 -18.86
N TRP A 275 -45.24 4.59 -18.23
CA TRP A 275 -43.87 4.13 -18.48
C TRP A 275 -43.78 2.82 -19.27
N GLY A 276 -44.92 2.21 -19.58
CA GLY A 276 -44.98 0.92 -20.25
C GLY A 276 -44.56 -0.21 -19.33
N GLN A 277 -43.79 -1.15 -19.84
CA GLN A 277 -43.34 -2.31 -19.07
C GLN A 277 -42.30 -1.89 -18.02
N ILE A 278 -42.55 -2.24 -16.75
CA ILE A 278 -41.62 -2.05 -15.63
C ILE A 278 -41.24 -3.42 -15.06
N VAL A 279 -39.94 -3.66 -14.91
CA VAL A 279 -39.39 -4.82 -14.24
C VAL A 279 -39.03 -4.43 -12.80
N TYR A 280 -39.68 -5.05 -11.82
CA TYR A 280 -39.36 -4.90 -10.41
C TYR A 280 -38.56 -6.10 -9.91
N ILE A 281 -37.50 -5.83 -9.14
CA ILE A 281 -36.70 -6.84 -8.46
C ILE A 281 -37.04 -6.81 -6.97
N ASN A 282 -37.69 -7.86 -6.47
CA ASN A 282 -38.18 -8.01 -5.11
C ASN A 282 -37.20 -8.83 -4.26
N ALA A 283 -35.96 -8.35 -4.15
CA ALA A 283 -34.89 -9.01 -3.38
C ALA A 283 -34.76 -8.47 -1.94
N GLY A 284 -35.70 -7.65 -1.49
CA GLY A 284 -35.67 -6.94 -0.22
C GLY A 284 -36.38 -5.60 -0.27
N TYR A 285 -36.64 -5.01 0.89
CA TYR A 285 -37.25 -3.69 1.05
C TYR A 285 -36.17 -2.61 1.13
N GLN A 286 -36.46 -1.43 0.62
CA GLN A 286 -35.62 -0.26 0.87
C GLN A 286 -36.19 0.58 2.01
N TYR A 287 -35.28 1.13 2.81
CA TYR A 287 -35.58 1.85 4.03
C TYR A 287 -34.99 3.25 3.97
N TYR A 288 -35.70 4.20 4.58
CA TYR A 288 -35.25 5.56 4.78
C TYR A 288 -35.56 5.99 6.20
N MET A 289 -34.52 6.36 6.97
CA MET A 289 -34.64 6.68 8.39
C MET A 289 -35.37 5.60 9.22
N GLY A 290 -35.15 4.34 8.85
CA GLY A 290 -35.68 3.16 9.55
C GLY A 290 -37.10 2.75 9.20
N GLU A 291 -37.78 3.49 8.32
CA GLU A 291 -39.09 3.10 7.81
C GLU A 291 -38.97 2.55 6.37
N PRO A 292 -39.68 1.45 6.05
CA PRO A 292 -39.68 0.93 4.69
C PRO A 292 -40.44 1.90 3.79
N TYR A 293 -39.77 2.39 2.75
CA TYR A 293 -40.37 3.35 1.80
C TYR A 293 -40.60 2.77 0.41
N LEU A 294 -39.88 1.69 0.05
CA LEU A 294 -40.14 0.90 -1.16
C LEU A 294 -40.18 -0.60 -0.84
N ASN A 295 -41.12 -1.29 -1.47
CA ASN A 295 -41.33 -2.74 -1.34
C ASN A 295 -40.58 -3.57 -2.40
N TYR A 296 -39.67 -2.93 -3.15
CA TYR A 296 -38.82 -3.57 -4.13
C TYR A 296 -37.38 -3.06 -3.98
N THR A 297 -36.42 -3.86 -4.46
CA THR A 297 -34.99 -3.56 -4.42
C THR A 297 -34.54 -2.74 -5.63
N PHE A 298 -34.97 -3.10 -6.84
CA PHE A 298 -34.71 -2.32 -8.04
C PHE A 298 -35.97 -2.21 -8.89
N SER A 299 -36.05 -1.16 -9.69
CA SER A 299 -37.00 -1.03 -10.79
C SER A 299 -36.25 -0.67 -12.07
N TYR A 300 -36.69 -1.21 -13.20
CA TYR A 300 -36.12 -0.96 -14.50
C TYR A 300 -37.22 -0.79 -15.53
N THR A 301 -37.08 0.20 -16.42
CA THR A 301 -37.91 0.37 -17.61
C THR A 301 -37.03 0.18 -18.84
N PRO A 302 -37.53 -0.40 -19.94
CA PRO A 302 -36.73 -0.65 -21.14
C PRO A 302 -36.45 0.61 -21.97
N ILE A 303 -36.86 1.80 -21.50
CA ILE A 303 -36.68 3.09 -22.19
C ILE A 303 -35.21 3.36 -22.56
N PRO A 304 -34.21 3.14 -21.68
CA PRO A 304 -32.80 3.34 -22.04
C PRO A 304 -32.35 2.46 -23.23
N SER A 305 -32.96 1.28 -23.40
CA SER A 305 -32.69 0.43 -24.57
C SER A 305 -33.18 1.05 -25.87
N VAL A 306 -34.30 1.78 -25.83
CA VAL A 306 -34.87 2.47 -26.99
C VAL A 306 -34.06 3.73 -27.31
N ASP A 307 -33.60 4.44 -26.28
CA ASP A 307 -32.80 5.66 -26.41
C ASP A 307 -31.33 5.39 -26.81
N GLY A 308 -30.96 4.13 -27.06
CA GLY A 308 -29.62 3.75 -27.48
C GLY A 308 -28.57 3.84 -26.37
N VAL A 309 -28.99 3.76 -25.10
CA VAL A 309 -28.07 3.67 -23.96
C VAL A 309 -27.41 2.29 -23.95
N GLY A 310 -26.10 2.26 -23.71
CA GLY A 310 -25.33 1.03 -23.51
C GLY A 310 -25.55 0.43 -22.12
N TYR A 311 -24.57 -0.30 -21.58
CA TYR A 311 -24.68 -0.90 -20.25
C TYR A 311 -25.04 0.11 -19.16
N THR A 312 -25.99 -0.26 -18.30
CA THR A 312 -26.24 0.43 -17.03
C THR A 312 -26.12 -0.55 -15.88
N LEU A 313 -25.53 -0.08 -14.78
CA LEU A 313 -25.30 -0.88 -13.59
C LEU A 313 -25.79 -0.11 -12.37
N SER A 314 -26.56 -0.76 -11.51
CA SER A 314 -27.04 -0.25 -10.23
C SER A 314 -26.66 -1.21 -9.12
N ALA A 315 -26.47 -0.71 -7.90
CA ALA A 315 -26.16 -1.55 -6.75
C ALA A 315 -26.91 -1.12 -5.49
N VAL A 316 -27.18 -2.09 -4.62
CA VAL A 316 -27.62 -1.89 -3.23
C VAL A 316 -26.67 -2.63 -2.30
N PHE A 317 -26.65 -2.21 -1.04
CA PHE A 317 -25.72 -2.72 -0.05
C PHE A 317 -26.41 -2.92 1.31
N ALA A 318 -26.06 -4.02 1.98
CA ALA A 318 -26.50 -4.32 3.33
C ALA A 318 -25.30 -4.78 4.15
N LYS A 319 -25.20 -4.30 5.39
CA LYS A 319 -24.17 -4.77 6.33
C LYS A 319 -24.70 -5.97 7.10
N SER A 320 -23.82 -6.94 7.37
CA SER A 320 -24.15 -8.00 8.30
C SER A 320 -24.19 -7.44 9.72
N ASP A 321 -25.38 -7.40 10.31
CA ASP A 321 -25.60 -6.89 11.68
C ASP A 321 -26.24 -7.95 12.59
N PRO A 322 -25.44 -8.88 13.14
CA PRO A 322 -25.95 -9.86 14.10
C PRO A 322 -26.37 -9.22 15.45
N SER A 323 -26.01 -7.96 15.70
CA SER A 323 -26.30 -7.26 16.95
C SER A 323 -27.57 -6.41 16.92
N GLY A 324 -28.11 -6.12 15.73
CA GLY A 324 -29.22 -5.19 15.54
C GLY A 324 -28.86 -3.72 15.84
N LEU A 325 -27.57 -3.37 15.91
CA LEU A 325 -27.09 -2.01 16.17
C LEU A 325 -27.38 -1.03 15.02
N LEU A 326 -27.52 -1.53 13.80
CA LEU A 326 -27.81 -0.78 12.58
C LEU A 326 -29.30 -0.75 12.26
N ASN A 327 -30.16 -1.35 13.08
CA ASN A 327 -31.61 -1.25 12.91
C ASN A 327 -32.01 0.22 12.81
N GLY A 328 -32.64 0.59 11.69
CA GLY A 328 -33.05 1.96 11.41
C GLY A 328 -32.07 2.79 10.59
N LEU A 329 -30.86 2.29 10.35
CA LEU A 329 -29.81 2.93 9.53
C LEU A 329 -29.57 2.22 8.20
N GLU A 330 -30.17 1.05 8.01
CA GLU A 330 -30.09 0.27 6.79
C GLU A 330 -30.84 0.99 5.67
N SER A 331 -30.25 1.08 4.48
CA SER A 331 -30.93 1.58 3.28
C SER A 331 -31.64 0.47 2.50
N TRP A 332 -31.20 -0.77 2.68
CA TRP A 332 -31.77 -1.96 2.06
C TRP A 332 -31.66 -3.16 3.00
N LYS A 333 -32.76 -3.91 3.11
CA LYS A 333 -32.82 -5.15 3.88
C LYS A 333 -33.10 -6.32 2.94
N PRO A 334 -32.13 -7.24 2.75
CA PRO A 334 -32.31 -8.39 1.87
C PRO A 334 -33.39 -9.33 2.37
N THR A 335 -34.00 -10.09 1.45
CA THR A 335 -34.83 -11.26 1.80
C THR A 335 -34.01 -12.35 2.49
N ASP A 336 -34.66 -13.22 3.26
CA ASP A 336 -34.00 -14.32 3.99
C ASP A 336 -33.19 -15.26 3.08
N ALA A 337 -33.56 -15.37 1.80
CA ALA A 337 -32.84 -16.21 0.84
C ALA A 337 -31.46 -15.63 0.44
N ILE A 338 -31.25 -14.33 0.64
CA ILE A 338 -30.01 -13.59 0.31
C ILE A 338 -29.28 -13.16 1.58
N ASN A 339 -30.01 -12.90 2.67
CA ASN A 339 -29.48 -12.35 3.91
C ASN A 339 -28.41 -13.27 4.55
N GLN A 340 -27.36 -12.67 5.07
CA GLN A 340 -26.22 -13.34 5.70
C GLN A 340 -25.87 -12.67 7.02
N THR A 341 -25.42 -13.46 7.98
CA THR A 341 -25.08 -12.99 9.34
C THR A 341 -23.58 -12.82 9.58
N ASP A 342 -22.77 -13.25 8.61
CA ASP A 342 -21.31 -13.26 8.67
C ASP A 342 -20.65 -12.59 7.46
N ALA A 343 -21.39 -11.85 6.64
CA ALA A 343 -20.83 -11.13 5.49
C ALA A 343 -21.65 -9.90 5.12
N ASP A 344 -20.97 -8.85 4.65
CA ASP A 344 -21.66 -7.70 4.08
C ASP A 344 -22.06 -8.02 2.63
N ILE A 345 -23.26 -7.61 2.22
CA ILE A 345 -23.86 -8.01 0.94
C ILE A 345 -23.92 -6.82 0.00
N THR A 346 -23.49 -7.03 -1.23
CA THR A 346 -23.75 -6.14 -2.36
C THR A 346 -24.59 -6.88 -3.39
N MET A 347 -25.72 -6.31 -3.80
CA MET A 347 -26.47 -6.80 -4.96
C MET A 347 -26.36 -5.80 -6.10
N MET A 348 -26.07 -6.29 -7.29
CA MET A 348 -25.90 -5.50 -8.51
C MET A 348 -26.95 -5.90 -9.54
N MET A 349 -27.56 -4.91 -10.20
CA MET A 349 -28.43 -5.09 -11.34
C MET A 349 -27.77 -4.51 -12.58
N LEU A 350 -27.45 -5.40 -13.52
CA LEU A 350 -26.94 -5.08 -14.85
C LEU A 350 -28.10 -5.05 -15.85
N ASN A 351 -28.17 -3.99 -16.63
CA ASN A 351 -28.99 -3.91 -17.82
C ASN A 351 -28.07 -3.73 -19.02
N GLN A 352 -28.17 -4.64 -20.00
CA GLN A 352 -27.39 -4.56 -21.22
C GLN A 352 -27.95 -3.55 -22.22
N ASN A 353 -29.21 -3.11 -22.03
CA ASN A 353 -29.91 -2.12 -22.86
C ASN A 353 -29.72 -2.39 -24.37
N ASN A 354 -29.12 -1.47 -25.12
CA ASN A 354 -28.93 -1.57 -26.58
C ASN A 354 -27.52 -2.02 -26.99
N ILE A 355 -26.87 -2.87 -26.19
CA ILE A 355 -25.58 -3.47 -26.57
C ILE A 355 -25.80 -4.67 -27.49
N ASN A 356 -25.04 -4.70 -28.58
CA ASN A 356 -24.99 -5.81 -29.52
C ASN A 356 -23.60 -6.43 -29.56
N TYR A 357 -23.56 -7.75 -29.59
CA TYR A 357 -22.36 -8.56 -29.57
C TYR A 357 -22.09 -9.16 -30.95
N LEU A 358 -20.81 -9.23 -31.32
CA LEU A 358 -20.39 -9.87 -32.58
C LEU A 358 -20.46 -11.41 -32.53
N GLN A 359 -20.58 -11.97 -31.33
CA GLN A 359 -20.68 -13.40 -31.05
C GLN A 359 -21.66 -13.61 -29.88
N PRO A 360 -22.31 -14.79 -29.76
CA PRO A 360 -23.15 -15.08 -28.62
C PRO A 360 -22.34 -15.07 -27.32
N SER A 361 -22.92 -14.49 -26.26
CA SER A 361 -22.34 -14.50 -24.91
C SER A 361 -23.04 -15.53 -24.04
N TYR A 362 -22.27 -16.51 -23.56
CA TYR A 362 -22.72 -17.53 -22.60
C TYR A 362 -22.39 -17.17 -21.14
N ASP A 363 -21.89 -15.96 -20.89
CA ASP A 363 -21.66 -15.47 -19.54
C ASP A 363 -23.00 -15.44 -18.78
N PRO A 364 -23.10 -16.04 -17.58
CA PRO A 364 -24.34 -16.11 -16.80
C PRO A 364 -24.87 -14.75 -16.32
N TRP A 365 -24.02 -13.72 -16.28
CA TRP A 365 -24.39 -12.36 -15.90
C TRP A 365 -24.57 -11.45 -17.12
N MET A 366 -23.84 -11.70 -18.20
CA MET A 366 -23.92 -10.95 -19.46
C MET A 366 -24.46 -11.80 -20.62
N THR A 367 -25.50 -12.60 -20.37
CA THR A 367 -26.03 -13.55 -21.37
C THR A 367 -26.63 -12.81 -22.58
N ALA A 368 -26.16 -13.15 -23.78
CA ALA A 368 -26.62 -12.57 -25.04
C ALA A 368 -26.71 -13.65 -26.13
N LEU A 369 -27.85 -14.33 -26.19
CA LEU A 369 -28.10 -15.45 -27.10
C LEU A 369 -29.15 -15.13 -28.18
N GLU A 370 -29.82 -13.97 -28.07
CA GLU A 370 -30.87 -13.56 -29.00
C GLU A 370 -30.25 -13.00 -30.28
N GLN A 371 -30.38 -13.70 -31.40
CA GLN A 371 -29.83 -13.24 -32.67
C GLN A 371 -30.75 -12.21 -33.33
N GLN A 372 -30.20 -11.05 -33.71
CA GLN A 372 -30.86 -10.04 -34.51
C GLN A 372 -30.11 -9.78 -35.81
N ASN A 373 -30.87 -9.64 -36.90
CA ASN A 373 -30.32 -9.35 -38.22
C ASN A 373 -30.45 -7.86 -38.50
N TYR A 374 -29.31 -7.19 -38.66
CA TYR A 374 -29.24 -5.78 -39.02
C TYR A 374 -28.97 -5.63 -40.51
N SER A 375 -29.81 -4.87 -41.20
CA SER A 375 -29.60 -4.46 -42.59
C SER A 375 -29.11 -3.02 -42.63
N ILE A 376 -28.01 -2.75 -43.32
CA ILE A 376 -27.54 -1.37 -43.52
C ILE A 376 -28.39 -0.74 -44.62
N GLU A 377 -29.10 0.33 -44.27
CA GLU A 377 -29.97 1.07 -45.18
C GLU A 377 -29.19 1.51 -46.45
N GLY A 378 -29.75 1.20 -47.63
CA GLY A 378 -29.09 1.47 -48.92
C GLY A 378 -28.09 0.41 -49.39
N THR A 379 -27.94 -0.72 -48.68
CA THR A 379 -27.10 -1.86 -49.11
C THR A 379 -27.82 -3.20 -48.95
N ASN A 380 -27.33 -4.24 -49.64
CA ASN A 380 -27.78 -5.64 -49.42
C ASN A 380 -26.99 -6.35 -48.32
N VAL A 381 -26.19 -5.61 -47.54
CA VAL A 381 -25.36 -6.20 -46.48
C VAL A 381 -26.23 -6.41 -45.25
N THR A 382 -26.40 -7.67 -44.89
CA THR A 382 -27.01 -8.08 -43.63
C THR A 382 -25.92 -8.62 -42.71
N SER A 383 -25.91 -8.15 -41.46
CA SER A 383 -25.02 -8.65 -40.43
C SER A 383 -25.86 -9.18 -39.27
N SER A 384 -25.54 -10.38 -38.82
CA SER A 384 -26.13 -10.95 -37.60
C SER A 384 -25.33 -10.50 -36.39
N MET A 385 -26.00 -9.93 -35.41
CA MET A 385 -25.44 -9.66 -34.08
C MET A 385 -26.30 -10.34 -33.02
N TRP A 386 -25.74 -10.52 -31.83
CA TRP A 386 -26.46 -11.06 -30.69
C TRP A 386 -26.80 -9.95 -29.71
N THR A 387 -27.97 -10.03 -29.10
CA THR A 387 -28.41 -9.10 -28.07
C THR A 387 -28.80 -9.86 -26.80
N LYS A 388 -29.08 -9.10 -25.74
CA LYS A 388 -29.41 -9.60 -24.40
C LYS A 388 -30.53 -10.65 -24.44
N SER A 389 -30.37 -11.72 -23.67
CA SER A 389 -31.44 -12.70 -23.46
C SER A 389 -32.42 -12.29 -22.36
N TYR A 390 -32.02 -11.37 -21.48
CA TYR A 390 -32.82 -10.89 -20.36
C TYR A 390 -32.67 -9.39 -20.20
N GLU A 391 -33.75 -8.70 -19.83
CA GLU A 391 -33.74 -7.25 -19.59
C GLU A 391 -32.88 -6.84 -18.39
N VAL A 392 -32.82 -7.71 -17.39
CA VAL A 392 -32.13 -7.49 -16.13
C VAL A 392 -31.33 -8.73 -15.77
N SER A 393 -30.08 -8.54 -15.34
CA SER A 393 -29.21 -9.60 -14.85
C SER A 393 -28.67 -9.21 -13.47
N LEU A 394 -28.76 -10.14 -12.52
CA LEU A 394 -28.45 -9.86 -11.12
C LEU A 394 -27.18 -10.61 -10.69
N MET A 395 -26.34 -9.95 -9.91
CA MET A 395 -25.20 -10.55 -9.24
C MET A 395 -25.22 -10.17 -7.77
N VAL A 396 -24.91 -11.12 -6.89
CA VAL A 396 -24.76 -10.86 -5.46
C VAL A 396 -23.34 -11.23 -5.05
N CYS A 397 -22.70 -10.30 -4.34
CA CYS A 397 -21.39 -10.46 -3.75
C CYS A 397 -21.48 -10.36 -2.23
N THR A 398 -20.71 -11.19 -1.53
CA THR A 398 -20.48 -11.09 -0.09
C THR A 398 -19.04 -10.72 0.19
N ASP A 399 -18.84 -9.74 1.08
CA ASP A 399 -17.52 -9.32 1.57
C ASP A 399 -17.37 -9.74 3.04
N GLN A 400 -16.31 -10.50 3.32
CA GLN A 400 -15.90 -10.89 4.67
C GLN A 400 -14.50 -10.39 4.99
N TYR A 401 -14.25 -10.12 6.26
CA TYR A 401 -13.04 -9.50 6.76
C TYR A 401 -12.49 -10.25 7.96
N GLN A 402 -11.17 -10.22 8.10
CA GLN A 402 -10.48 -10.77 9.25
C GLN A 402 -9.26 -9.92 9.59
N ILE A 403 -9.06 -9.67 10.88
CA ILE A 403 -7.91 -8.92 11.38
C ILE A 403 -7.19 -9.78 12.41
N CYS A 404 -5.86 -9.87 12.29
CA CYS A 404 -5.04 -10.65 13.20
C CYS A 404 -3.92 -9.85 13.84
N ASN A 405 -3.61 -10.20 15.08
CA ASN A 405 -2.45 -9.74 15.81
C ASN A 405 -1.24 -10.64 15.51
N PRO A 406 -0.23 -10.17 14.75
CA PRO A 406 0.93 -10.99 14.43
C PRO A 406 1.75 -11.41 15.67
N ASN A 407 1.58 -10.72 16.80
CA ASN A 407 2.26 -11.09 18.05
C ASN A 407 1.61 -12.28 18.76
N ARG A 408 0.45 -12.76 18.28
CA ARG A 408 -0.27 -13.91 18.81
C ARG A 408 -0.55 -14.87 17.66
N PRO A 409 0.38 -15.78 17.33
CA PRO A 409 0.18 -16.70 16.23
C PRO A 409 -0.92 -17.72 16.56
N GLY A 410 -1.63 -18.18 15.54
CA GLY A 410 -2.73 -19.12 15.67
C GLY A 410 -4.12 -18.48 15.60
N PRO A 411 -5.19 -19.30 15.69
CA PRO A 411 -6.57 -18.83 15.54
C PRO A 411 -6.99 -17.84 16.63
N ASP A 412 -6.40 -17.93 17.83
CA ASP A 412 -6.72 -17.08 18.98
C ASP A 412 -6.19 -15.64 18.85
N GLY A 413 -5.34 -15.37 17.85
CA GLY A 413 -4.85 -14.04 17.54
C GLY A 413 -5.67 -13.30 16.49
N CYS A 414 -6.72 -13.91 15.95
CA CYS A 414 -7.51 -13.40 14.84
C CYS A 414 -8.98 -13.20 15.22
N THR A 415 -9.62 -12.20 14.62
CA THR A 415 -11.08 -12.18 14.58
C THR A 415 -11.60 -13.38 13.80
N LYS A 416 -12.86 -13.76 14.03
CA LYS A 416 -13.57 -14.62 13.07
C LYS A 416 -13.67 -13.90 11.74
N LEU A 417 -13.69 -14.67 10.66
CA LEU A 417 -14.04 -14.16 9.34
C LEU A 417 -15.52 -13.76 9.39
N GLY A 418 -15.82 -12.49 9.08
CA GLY A 418 -17.16 -11.94 9.27
C GLY A 418 -17.39 -10.63 8.52
N GLY A 419 -18.63 -10.11 8.52
CA GLY A 419 -18.93 -8.77 8.03
C GLY A 419 -18.18 -7.69 8.83
N ILE A 420 -18.06 -6.47 8.30
CA ILE A 420 -17.18 -5.45 8.87
C ILE A 420 -17.55 -5.07 10.30
N LEU A 421 -18.84 -5.05 10.63
CA LEU A 421 -19.32 -4.70 11.96
C LEU A 421 -18.88 -5.75 12.99
N SER A 422 -19.10 -7.04 12.70
CA SER A 422 -18.70 -8.15 13.57
C SER A 422 -17.18 -8.20 13.78
N THR A 423 -16.41 -7.92 12.72
CA THR A 423 -14.94 -7.84 12.76
C THR A 423 -14.48 -6.67 13.63
N SER A 424 -15.10 -5.50 13.46
CA SER A 424 -14.83 -4.30 14.26
C SER A 424 -15.10 -4.54 15.75
N LEU A 425 -16.31 -5.04 16.09
CA LEU A 425 -16.69 -5.35 17.46
C LEU A 425 -15.74 -6.37 18.11
N SER A 426 -15.34 -7.41 17.36
CA SER A 426 -14.38 -8.41 17.84
C SER A 426 -12.98 -7.83 18.06
N THR A 427 -12.59 -6.82 17.29
CA THR A 427 -11.27 -6.20 17.40
C THR A 427 -11.18 -5.25 18.60
N PHE A 428 -12.25 -4.52 18.89
CA PHE A 428 -12.31 -3.55 19.99
C PHE A 428 -12.95 -4.12 21.27
N THR A 429 -13.25 -5.43 21.30
CA THR A 429 -13.82 -6.06 22.50
C THR A 429 -12.84 -6.00 23.67
N VAL A 430 -13.36 -5.59 24.82
CA VAL A 430 -12.62 -5.55 26.10
C VAL A 430 -12.86 -6.80 26.95
N ASP A 431 -13.68 -7.75 26.47
CA ASP A 431 -13.92 -9.03 27.15
C ASP A 431 -12.59 -9.79 27.31
N PRO A 432 -12.11 -10.03 28.54
CA PRO A 432 -10.83 -10.69 28.78
C PRO A 432 -10.72 -12.08 28.16
N THR A 433 -11.85 -12.77 27.95
CA THR A 433 -11.91 -14.11 27.36
C THR A 433 -11.82 -14.10 25.82
N LYS A 434 -12.10 -12.95 25.20
CA LYS A 434 -12.10 -12.75 23.74
C LYS A 434 -11.10 -11.68 23.29
N PHE A 435 -10.25 -11.23 24.21
CA PHE A 435 -9.31 -10.14 23.98
C PHE A 435 -8.15 -10.59 23.10
N LEU A 436 -8.11 -10.07 21.86
CA LEU A 436 -7.10 -10.39 20.84
C LEU A 436 -5.72 -9.75 21.10
N GLY A 437 -5.57 -8.96 22.17
CA GLY A 437 -4.24 -8.49 22.60
C GLY A 437 -3.66 -7.34 21.80
N PHE A 438 -4.48 -6.58 21.08
CA PHE A 438 -3.99 -5.47 20.27
C PHE A 438 -3.47 -4.33 21.15
N ASN A 439 -2.29 -3.80 20.82
CA ASN A 439 -1.78 -2.59 21.45
C ASN A 439 -2.35 -1.32 20.81
N VAL A 440 -2.12 -0.16 21.42
CA VAL A 440 -2.67 1.12 20.97
C VAL A 440 -2.33 1.47 19.51
N TYR A 441 -1.14 1.11 19.02
CA TYR A 441 -0.73 1.37 17.64
C TYR A 441 -1.45 0.45 16.64
N GLN A 442 -1.66 -0.81 17.04
CA GLN A 442 -2.47 -1.75 16.27
C GLN A 442 -3.93 -1.29 16.20
N ILE A 443 -4.52 -0.90 17.33
CA ILE A 443 -5.88 -0.34 17.42
C ILE A 443 -6.04 0.89 16.50
N ALA A 444 -5.08 1.81 16.51
CA ALA A 444 -5.10 2.97 15.62
C ALA A 444 -5.03 2.57 14.13
N THR A 445 -4.20 1.56 13.81
CA THR A 445 -4.11 1.02 12.44
C THR A 445 -5.43 0.36 12.03
N ILE A 446 -6.01 -0.46 12.89
CA ILE A 446 -7.29 -1.13 12.65
C ILE A 446 -8.40 -0.11 12.41
N GLY A 447 -8.45 0.96 13.20
CA GLY A 447 -9.40 2.05 13.00
C GLY A 447 -9.39 2.59 11.56
N ARG A 448 -8.21 2.71 10.94
CA ARG A 448 -8.08 3.16 9.53
C ARG A 448 -8.61 2.15 8.52
N PHE A 449 -8.41 0.85 8.76
CA PHE A 449 -8.94 -0.20 7.89
C PHE A 449 -10.46 -0.27 7.98
N VAL A 450 -11.01 -0.20 9.19
CA VAL A 450 -12.45 -0.29 9.44
C VAL A 450 -13.17 0.97 8.94
N SER A 451 -12.63 2.16 9.17
CA SER A 451 -13.27 3.42 8.75
C SER A 451 -13.38 3.54 7.23
N GLY A 452 -12.36 3.10 6.48
CA GLY A 452 -12.35 3.14 5.02
C GLY A 452 -12.96 1.90 4.34
N ASN A 453 -13.60 1.01 5.09
CA ASN A 453 -14.05 -0.28 4.54
C ASN A 453 -15.22 -0.14 3.56
N ASN A 454 -16.19 0.72 3.89
CA ASN A 454 -17.33 0.98 3.00
C ASN A 454 -16.86 1.42 1.62
N ASP A 455 -15.87 2.31 1.55
CA ASP A 455 -15.31 2.85 0.31
C ASP A 455 -14.64 1.78 -0.57
N ARG A 456 -14.30 0.62 0.00
CA ARG A 456 -13.63 -0.49 -0.68
C ARG A 456 -14.55 -1.68 -0.97
N SER A 457 -15.81 -1.62 -0.53
CA SER A 457 -16.80 -2.69 -0.76
C SER A 457 -17.11 -2.87 -2.24
N MET A 458 -17.67 -4.03 -2.61
CA MET A 458 -18.14 -4.24 -3.99
C MET A 458 -19.22 -3.24 -4.41
N TYR A 459 -20.03 -2.75 -3.47
CA TYR A 459 -20.99 -1.69 -3.71
C TYR A 459 -20.32 -0.40 -4.19
N SER A 460 -19.29 0.08 -3.49
CA SER A 460 -18.61 1.33 -3.82
C SER A 460 -17.87 1.27 -5.16
N ASN A 461 -17.41 0.08 -5.57
CA ASN A 461 -16.79 -0.12 -6.90
C ASN A 461 -17.78 0.07 -8.07
N VAL A 462 -19.08 0.00 -7.80
CA VAL A 462 -20.16 0.05 -8.80
C VAL A 462 -20.99 1.31 -8.68
N ASN A 463 -21.35 1.69 -7.45
CA ASN A 463 -22.31 2.74 -7.17
C ASN A 463 -21.84 4.09 -7.75
N GLY A 464 -22.72 4.75 -8.50
CA GLY A 464 -22.43 6.05 -9.14
C GLY A 464 -21.57 5.99 -10.42
N ARG A 465 -20.95 4.84 -10.75
CA ARG A 465 -20.15 4.69 -11.99
C ARG A 465 -20.99 4.27 -13.21
N GLY A 466 -22.17 3.69 -12.98
CA GLY A 466 -23.03 3.17 -14.06
C GLY A 466 -22.29 2.13 -14.92
N GLY A 467 -22.46 2.20 -16.25
CA GLY A 467 -21.78 1.29 -17.17
C GLY A 467 -20.25 1.35 -17.13
N ALA A 468 -19.66 2.48 -16.72
CA ALA A 468 -18.20 2.62 -16.61
C ALA A 468 -17.58 1.74 -15.52
N ALA A 469 -18.39 1.18 -14.61
CA ALA A 469 -17.94 0.17 -13.65
C ALA A 469 -17.45 -1.13 -14.32
N LEU A 470 -17.92 -1.42 -15.52
CA LEU A 470 -17.54 -2.59 -16.31
C LEU A 470 -16.23 -2.39 -17.08
N ASN A 471 -15.75 -1.15 -17.19
CA ASN A 471 -14.47 -0.82 -17.84
C ASN A 471 -13.31 -1.20 -16.91
N GLY A 472 -13.06 -2.50 -16.77
CA GLY A 472 -11.82 -3.07 -16.27
C GLY A 472 -11.08 -3.72 -17.43
N GLU A 473 -10.57 -2.89 -18.36
CA GLU A 473 -9.74 -3.32 -19.48
C GLU A 473 -8.30 -2.84 -19.33
#